data_AF-A0A813SK79-F1
#
_entry.id   AF-A0A813SK79-F1
#
_cell.length_a   1.000
_cell.length_b   1.000
_cell.length_c   1.000
_cell.angle_alpha   90.00
_cell.angle_beta   90.00
_cell.angle_gamma   90.00
#
_symmetry.space_group_name_H-M   'P 1'
#
loop_
_entity.id
_entity.type
_entity.pdbx_description
1 polymer ?
#
loop_
_entity_poly.entity_id
_entity_poly.type
_entity_poly.pdbx_seq_one_letter_code
_entity_poly.pdbx_strand_id
1 'polypeptide(L)' 'MNQTIGEHGVGMIKAVKNYIDPDNIFASGNLIPSDNPIENVTSPAENIKAKL' A
#
# COMPACT_ATOMS: atom_id res chain seq x y z
N MET A 1 2.46 4.99 11.71
CA MET A 1 2.37 3.53 11.92
C MET A 1 3.56 2.99 12.70
N ASN A 2 4.81 3.18 12.25
CA ASN A 2 5.98 2.73 13.00
C ASN A 2 6.04 3.34 14.44
N GLN A 3 5.66 4.61 14.60
CA GLN A 3 5.53 5.25 15.92
C GLN A 3 4.45 4.62 16.83
N THR A 4 3.48 3.90 16.28
CA THR A 4 2.33 3.36 17.03
C THR A 4 2.56 1.91 17.45
N ILE A 5 3.15 1.09 16.58
CA ILE A 5 3.29 -0.36 16.79
C ILE A 5 4.74 -0.85 16.75
N GLY A 6 5.70 0.06 16.54
CA GLY A 6 7.11 -0.26 16.39
C GLY A 6 7.43 -1.05 15.13
N GLU A 7 8.73 -1.27 14.90
CA GLU A 7 9.22 -1.94 13.71
C GLU A 7 8.77 -3.41 13.65
N HIS A 8 8.80 -4.10 14.79
CA HIS A 8 8.33 -5.47 14.90
C HIS A 8 6.83 -5.61 14.59
N GLY A 9 6.00 -4.66 15.04
CA GLY A 9 4.57 -4.66 14.73
C GLY A 9 4.30 -4.48 13.24
N VAL A 10 5.04 -3.59 12.57
CA VAL A 10 4.98 -3.43 11.11
C VAL A 10 5.42 -4.74 10.42
N GLY A 11 6.48 -5.38 10.91
CA GLY A 11 6.97 -6.66 10.40
C GLY A 11 5.95 -7.79 10.49
N MET A 12 5.19 -7.87 11.59
CA MET A 12 4.12 -8.85 11.75
C MET A 12 3.01 -8.68 10.70
N ILE A 13 2.59 -7.44 10.46
CA ILE A 13 1.55 -7.15 9.46
C ILE A 13 2.08 -7.47 8.05
N LYS A 14 3.35 -7.17 7.76
CA LYS A 14 4.00 -7.51 6.48
C LYS A 14 4.04 -9.03 6.27
N ALA A 15 4.38 -9.80 7.30
CA ALA A 15 4.43 -11.25 7.24
C ALA A 15 3.04 -11.87 6.93
N VAL A 16 1.99 -11.41 7.62
CA VAL A 16 0.62 -11.88 7.38
C VAL A 16 0.17 -11.53 5.96
N LYS A 17 0.40 -10.28 5.52
CA LYS A 17 0.05 -9.82 4.17
C LYS A 17 0.73 -10.67 3.09
N ASN A 18 2.03 -10.92 3.23
CA ASN A 18 2.78 -11.75 2.28
C ASN A 18 2.34 -13.21 2.26
N TYR A 19 1.84 -13.73 3.39
CA TYR A 19 1.32 -15.09 3.47
C TYR A 19 -0.03 -15.24 2.75
N ILE A 20 -0.96 -14.30 2.95
CA ILE A 20 -2.31 -14.38 2.38
C ILE A 20 -2.40 -13.86 0.94
N ASP A 21 -1.51 -12.95 0.55
CA ASP A 21 -1.52 -12.30 -0.76
C ASP A 21 -0.08 -12.06 -1.23
N PRO A 22 0.65 -13.15 -1.57
CA PRO A 22 2.05 -13.09 -1.99
C PRO A 22 2.24 -12.31 -3.31
N ASP A 23 1.26 -12.37 -4.21
CA ASP A 23 1.28 -11.67 -5.50
C ASP A 23 0.79 -10.22 -5.38
N ASN A 24 0.42 -9.79 -4.17
CA ASN A 24 -0.11 -8.45 -3.87
C ASN A 24 -1.29 -8.06 -4.78
N ILE A 25 -2.22 -9.00 -5.04
CA ILE A 25 -3.44 -8.77 -5.82
C ILE A 25 -4.26 -7.63 -5.20
N PHE A 26 -4.25 -7.52 -3.87
CA PHE A 26 -4.92 -6.46 -3.10
C PHE A 26 -3.96 -5.30 -2.77
N ALA A 27 -3.27 -4.75 -3.77
CA ALA A 27 -2.29 -3.67 -3.66
C ALA A 27 -2.91 -2.27 -3.46
N SER A 28 -3.74 -2.10 -2.43
CA SER A 28 -4.38 -0.79 -2.15
C SER A 28 -3.43 0.27 -1.59
N GLY A 29 -2.19 -0.07 -1.26
CA GLY A 29 -1.19 0.84 -0.67
C GLY A 29 -1.49 1.24 0.79
N ASN A 30 -2.53 0.68 1.40
CA ASN A 30 -2.89 0.94 2.78
C ASN A 30 -1.96 0.22 3.76
N LEU A 31 -1.63 0.88 4.88
CA LEU A 31 -0.83 0.38 6.01
C LEU A 31 0.63 0.06 5.67
N ILE A 32 0.90 -0.68 4.59
CA ILE A 32 2.23 -1.07 4.12
C ILE A 32 2.38 -0.59 2.68
N PRO A 33 3.25 0.40 2.41
CA PRO A 33 3.60 0.81 1.06
C PRO A 33 4.14 -0.40 0.29
N SER A 34 3.65 -0.63 -0.92
CA SER A 34 4.22 -1.66 -1.79
C SER A 34 5.59 -1.20 -2.26
N ASP A 35 6.60 -2.07 -2.13
CA ASP A 35 7.98 -1.79 -2.58
C ASP A 35 8.09 -1.72 -4.11
N ASN A 36 7.06 -2.22 -4.82
CA ASN A 36 6.85 -1.99 -6.25
C ASN A 36 5.98 -0.75 -6.42
N PRO A 37 6.51 0.38 -6.95
CA PRO A 37 5.67 1.43 -7.46
C PRO A 37 4.93 0.83 -8.65
N ILE A 38 3.69 0.38 -8.43
CA ILE A 38 2.76 0.21 -9.52
C ILE A 38 2.70 1.60 -10.13
N GLU A 39 3.23 1.77 -11.34
CA GLU A 39 3.07 3.01 -12.10
C GLU A 39 1.61 3.40 -11.95
N ASN A 40 1.38 4.55 -11.30
CA ASN A 40 0.06 5.10 -11.08
C ASN A 40 -0.53 5.31 -12.48
N VAL A 41 -1.24 4.31 -12.99
CA VAL A 41 -2.16 4.45 -14.12
C VAL A 41 -3.27 5.35 -13.59
N THR A 42 -2.96 6.64 -13.60
CA THR A 42 -3.79 7.81 -13.29
C THR A 42 -5.10 7.40 -12.64
N SER A 43 -5.09 7.32 -11.32
CA SER A 43 -6.33 7.24 -10.55
C SER A 43 -7.34 8.25 -11.12
N PRO A 44 -8.58 7.86 -11.44
CA PRO A 44 -9.59 8.76 -12.01
C PRO A 44 -9.80 10.07 -11.22
N ALA A 45 -9.39 10.09 -9.95
CA ALA A 45 -9.39 11.27 -9.10
C ALA A 45 -8.44 12.40 -9.58
N GLU A 46 -7.36 12.08 -10.30
CA GLU A 46 -6.42 13.07 -10.84
C GLU A 46 -7.02 13.89 -11.99
N ASN A 47 -7.99 13.32 -12.73
CA ASN A 47 -8.69 14.01 -13.83
C ASN A 47 -9.68 15.09 -13.36
N ILE A 48 -10.10 15.07 -12.09
CA ILE A 48 -11.05 16.05 -11.55
C ILE A 48 -10.33 17.38 -11.24
N LYS A 49 -9.05 17.31 -10.84
CA LYS A 49 -8.26 18.47 -10.46
C LYS A 49 -7.81 19.33 -11.66
N ALA A 50 -7.78 18.76 -12.86
CA ALA A 50 -7.45 19.46 -14.10
C ALA A 50 -8.64 20.22 -14.72
N LYS A 51 -9.84 20.12 -14.11
CA LYS A 51 -11.09 20.72 -14.61
C LYS A 51 -11.66 21.83 -13.71
N LEU A 52 -10.94 22.20 -12.64
CA LEU A 52 -11.26 23.30 -11.73
C LEU A 52 -10.35 24.49 -11.99
#